data_AF-A0A2H0N4S1-F1
#
_entry.id   AF-A0A2H0N4S1-F1
#
_cell.length_a   1.000
_cell.length_b   1.000
_cell.length_c   1.000
_cell.angle_alpha   90.00
_cell.angle_beta   90.00
_cell.angle_gamma   90.00
#
_symmetry.space_group_name_H-M   'P 1'
#
loop_
_entity.id
_entity.type
_entity.pdbx_description
1 polymer ?
#
loop_
_entity_poly.entity_id
_entity_poly.type
_entity_poly.pdbx_seq_one_letter_code
_entity_poly.pdbx_strand_id
1 'polypeptide(L)'
;MKKKQFSKFLFPSLFVAISFLLFFQLTAWHSMMLGIVLGGGYVIILTVWWRDILHHVFRFERGFVSVLLSAFAGLFFVSSIEASVVAFYTSTLFLTWTSLICSGVVTYLLRLFFLSRSCGSESIRKGRGQYIQMFPNIPWLSWIYISGWIVSVCLFFRAHGIDTLFSPWQSLSIWIAPLLFVLSVVLGFLIFSKQKTTQVLVLLLMHSFLLHLYLPLSHELPWGGDVWRHIAVESRLTQ
;
A
#
# COMPACT_ATOMS: atom_id res chain seq x y z
N MET A 1 10.45 16.75 -30.94
CA MET A 1 10.92 15.44 -30.40
C MET A 1 11.96 15.55 -29.27
N LYS A 2 12.96 16.44 -29.32
CA LYS A 2 14.07 16.51 -28.35
C LYS A 2 13.68 16.71 -26.87
N LYS A 3 12.64 17.49 -26.55
CA LYS A 3 12.21 17.74 -25.14
C LYS A 3 11.72 16.48 -24.40
N LYS A 4 11.03 15.54 -25.08
CA LYS A 4 10.55 14.31 -24.44
C LYS A 4 11.71 13.36 -24.08
N GLN A 5 12.75 13.33 -24.91
CA GLN A 5 13.90 12.45 -24.72
C GLN A 5 14.80 12.93 -23.57
N PHE A 6 14.98 14.24 -23.43
CA PHE A 6 15.75 14.82 -22.32
C PHE A 6 15.10 14.52 -20.94
N SER A 7 13.78 14.62 -20.84
CA SER A 7 13.07 14.31 -19.59
C SER A 7 13.21 12.84 -19.15
N LYS A 8 13.48 11.91 -20.07
CA LYS A 8 13.59 10.47 -19.72
C LYS A 8 14.82 10.16 -18.88
N PHE A 9 15.92 10.91 -19.05
CA PHE A 9 17.18 10.67 -18.35
C PHE A 9 17.41 11.58 -17.15
N LEU A 10 16.78 12.77 -17.13
CA LEU A 10 16.95 13.73 -16.05
C LEU A 10 16.31 13.28 -14.73
N PHE A 11 15.09 12.72 -14.76
CA PHE A 11 14.42 12.30 -13.53
C PHE A 11 15.08 11.10 -12.82
N PRO A 12 15.54 10.05 -13.52
CA PRO A 12 16.25 8.94 -12.88
C PRO A 12 17.60 9.35 -12.28
N SER A 13 18.35 10.22 -12.95
CA SER A 13 19.62 10.73 -12.41
C SER A 13 19.41 11.60 -11.17
N LEU A 14 18.38 12.47 -11.19
CA LEU A 14 17.98 13.24 -10.02
C LEU A 14 17.55 12.34 -8.86
N PHE A 15 16.80 11.26 -9.15
CA PHE A 15 16.39 10.28 -8.15
C PHE A 15 17.61 9.64 -7.47
N VAL A 16 18.57 9.13 -8.25
CA VAL A 16 19.79 8.50 -7.70
C VAL A 16 20.56 9.49 -6.83
N ALA A 17 20.71 10.74 -7.27
CA ALA A 17 21.37 11.77 -6.50
C ALA A 17 20.64 12.06 -5.16
N ILE A 18 19.31 12.22 -5.19
CA ILE A 18 18.51 12.47 -3.98
C ILE A 18 18.55 11.28 -3.04
N SER A 19 18.45 10.04 -3.54
CA SER A 19 18.56 8.83 -2.71
C SER A 19 19.93 8.69 -2.05
N PHE A 20 21.01 9.09 -2.73
CA PHE A 20 22.35 9.11 -2.15
C PHE A 20 22.49 10.22 -1.10
N LEU A 21 21.97 11.42 -1.35
CA LEU A 21 21.97 12.51 -0.37
C LEU A 21 21.11 12.17 0.86
N LEU A 22 19.99 11.48 0.68
CA LEU A 22 19.16 10.97 1.78
C LEU A 22 19.94 9.98 2.66
N PHE A 23 20.83 9.18 2.09
CA PHE A 23 21.71 8.30 2.89
C PHE A 23 22.62 9.10 3.83
N PHE A 24 23.31 10.12 3.32
CA PHE A 24 24.15 10.99 4.16
C PHE A 24 23.33 11.76 5.18
N GLN A 25 22.13 12.16 4.81
CA GLN A 25 21.21 12.82 5.72
C GLN A 25 20.79 11.90 6.88
N LEU A 26 20.54 10.62 6.62
CA LEU A 26 20.17 9.62 7.62
C LEU A 26 21.35 9.17 8.49
N THR A 27 22.58 9.21 7.99
CA THR A 27 23.76 8.63 8.66
C THR A 27 24.73 9.65 9.26
N ALA A 28 24.84 10.85 8.68
CA ALA A 28 25.89 11.80 9.02
C ALA A 28 25.37 13.22 9.33
N TRP A 29 24.58 13.81 8.44
CA TRP A 29 24.24 15.24 8.55
C TRP A 29 23.19 15.56 9.61
N HIS A 30 22.15 14.71 9.75
CA HIS A 30 21.08 14.87 10.75
C HIS A 30 20.40 16.26 10.78
N SER A 31 20.51 17.06 9.70
CA SER A 31 19.92 18.41 9.63
C SER A 31 18.45 18.36 9.25
N MET A 32 17.55 18.76 10.14
CA MET A 32 16.10 18.70 9.92
C MET A 32 15.66 19.38 8.60
N MET A 33 16.18 20.59 8.32
CA MET A 33 15.82 21.35 7.12
C MET A 33 16.24 20.62 5.84
N LEU A 34 17.46 20.07 5.83
CA LEU A 34 17.96 19.30 4.69
C LEU A 34 17.16 18.02 4.49
N GLY A 35 16.78 17.35 5.57
CA GLY A 35 15.87 16.19 5.55
C GLY A 35 14.51 16.50 4.93
N ILE A 36 13.89 17.63 5.30
CA ILE A 36 12.61 18.07 4.72
C ILE A 36 12.77 18.35 3.22
N VAL A 37 13.83 19.05 2.81
CA VAL A 37 14.07 19.39 1.41
C VAL A 37 14.31 18.13 0.57
N LEU A 38 15.17 17.23 1.03
CA LEU A 38 15.49 15.98 0.33
C LEU A 38 14.29 15.03 0.30
N GLY A 39 13.57 14.89 1.42
CA GLY A 39 12.35 14.09 1.51
C GLY A 39 11.23 14.64 0.63
N GLY A 40 11.02 15.96 0.63
CA GLY A 40 10.08 16.63 -0.26
C GLY A 40 10.45 16.43 -1.74
N GLY A 41 11.73 16.58 -2.08
CA GLY A 41 12.24 16.30 -3.43
C GLY A 41 11.99 14.87 -3.88
N TYR A 42 12.25 13.90 -3.00
CA TYR A 42 11.97 12.48 -3.23
C TYR A 42 10.49 12.22 -3.51
N VAL A 43 9.59 12.77 -2.68
CA VAL A 43 8.13 12.63 -2.85
C VAL A 43 7.66 13.29 -4.15
N ILE A 44 8.22 14.44 -4.55
CA ILE A 44 7.89 15.10 -5.81
C ILE A 44 8.25 14.21 -7.01
N ILE A 45 9.42 13.58 -7.01
CA ILE A 45 9.82 12.66 -8.08
C ILE A 45 8.84 11.49 -8.18
N LEU A 46 8.53 10.83 -7.04
CA LEU A 46 7.57 9.74 -7.00
C LEU A 46 6.19 10.17 -7.48
N THR A 47 5.74 11.36 -7.06
CA THR A 47 4.45 11.95 -7.49
C THR A 47 4.40 12.10 -9.00
N VAL A 48 5.48 12.57 -9.64
CA VAL A 48 5.54 12.71 -11.10
C VAL A 48 5.47 11.34 -11.79
N TRP A 49 6.18 10.33 -11.28
CA TRP A 49 6.15 8.98 -11.86
C TRP A 49 4.79 8.31 -11.69
N TRP A 50 4.20 8.37 -10.50
CA TRP A 50 2.86 7.84 -10.23
C TRP A 50 1.80 8.56 -11.03
N ARG A 51 1.94 9.88 -11.27
CA ARG A 51 1.03 10.61 -12.15
C ARG A 51 1.05 10.07 -13.57
N ASP A 52 2.23 9.76 -14.11
CA ASP A 52 2.34 9.15 -15.44
C ASP A 52 1.67 7.76 -15.47
N ILE A 53 1.88 6.94 -14.43
CA ILE A 53 1.25 5.62 -14.29
C ILE A 53 -0.27 5.74 -14.20
N LEU A 54 -0.78 6.54 -13.27
CA LEU A 54 -2.22 6.69 -13.04
C LEU A 54 -2.93 7.34 -14.23
N HIS A 55 -2.31 8.33 -14.87
CA HIS A 55 -2.84 8.91 -16.10
C HIS A 55 -2.91 7.88 -17.23
N HIS A 56 -1.93 6.97 -17.32
CA HIS A 56 -1.95 5.93 -18.35
C HIS A 56 -2.96 4.81 -18.05
N VAL A 57 -3.07 4.38 -16.79
CA VAL A 57 -3.94 3.29 -16.36
C VAL A 57 -5.39 3.73 -16.23
N PHE A 58 -5.66 4.85 -15.54
CA PHE A 58 -7.00 5.32 -15.19
C PHE A 58 -7.49 6.49 -16.04
N ARG A 59 -6.63 7.09 -16.89
CA ARG A 59 -6.98 8.23 -17.75
C ARG A 59 -7.53 9.44 -16.98
N PHE A 60 -7.04 9.65 -15.76
CA PHE A 60 -7.41 10.84 -14.98
C PHE A 60 -7.00 12.13 -15.70
N GLU A 61 -7.88 13.12 -15.65
CA GLU A 61 -7.57 14.46 -16.14
C GLU A 61 -6.40 15.06 -15.35
N ARG A 62 -5.54 15.80 -16.06
CA ARG A 62 -4.36 16.45 -15.46
C ARG A 62 -4.82 17.66 -14.66
N GLY A 63 -5.22 17.43 -13.41
CA GLY A 63 -5.59 18.48 -12.46
C GLY A 63 -4.89 18.31 -11.11
N PHE A 64 -5.19 19.22 -10.18
CA PHE A 64 -4.69 19.16 -8.80
C PHE A 64 -5.02 17.83 -8.12
N VAL A 65 -6.24 17.31 -8.32
CA VAL A 65 -6.69 16.02 -7.77
C VAL A 65 -5.79 14.87 -8.24
N SER A 66 -5.38 14.87 -9.51
CA SER A 66 -4.47 13.85 -10.04
C SER A 66 -3.09 13.94 -9.37
N VAL A 67 -2.57 15.14 -9.12
CA VAL A 67 -1.30 15.32 -8.41
C VAL A 67 -1.40 14.80 -6.97
N LEU A 68 -2.46 15.18 -6.25
CA LEU A 68 -2.69 14.74 -4.87
C LEU A 68 -2.81 13.21 -4.78
N LEU A 69 -3.62 12.60 -5.66
CA LEU A 69 -3.79 11.15 -5.72
C LEU A 69 -2.48 10.43 -6.06
N SER A 70 -1.66 11.01 -6.94
CA SER A 70 -0.35 10.46 -7.30
C SER A 70 0.65 10.56 -6.15
N ALA A 71 0.61 11.65 -5.38
CA ALA A 71 1.43 11.80 -4.18
C ALA A 71 1.02 10.78 -3.12
N PHE A 72 -0.28 10.61 -2.91
CA PHE A 72 -0.82 9.59 -2.01
C PHE A 72 -0.42 8.17 -2.44
N ALA A 73 -0.58 7.83 -3.72
CA ALA A 73 -0.17 6.53 -4.26
C ALA A 73 1.34 6.29 -4.08
N GLY A 74 2.17 7.31 -4.35
CA GLY A 74 3.61 7.23 -4.14
C GLY A 74 3.99 7.00 -2.68
N LEU A 75 3.42 7.77 -1.76
CA LEU A 75 3.64 7.61 -0.32
C LEU A 75 3.14 6.26 0.19
N PHE A 76 1.94 5.85 -0.21
CA PHE A 76 1.36 4.56 0.15
C PHE A 76 2.24 3.38 -0.32
N PHE A 77 2.80 3.48 -1.52
CA PHE A 77 3.69 2.46 -2.05
C PHE A 77 5.00 2.36 -1.25
N VAL A 78 5.62 3.50 -0.94
CA VAL A 78 6.82 3.57 -0.10
C VAL A 78 6.53 3.01 1.30
N SER A 79 5.44 3.44 1.93
CA SER A 79 5.07 2.99 3.27
C SER A 79 4.73 1.51 3.30
N SER A 80 4.16 0.95 2.24
CA SER A 80 3.87 -0.49 2.17
C SER A 80 5.15 -1.33 2.13
N ILE A 81 6.18 -0.87 1.41
CA ILE A 81 7.49 -1.53 1.38
C ILE A 81 8.17 -1.42 2.75
N GLU A 82 8.20 -0.22 3.35
CA GLU A 82 8.79 -0.04 4.68
C GLU A 82 8.03 -0.82 5.76
N ALA A 83 6.70 -0.84 5.72
CA ALA A 83 5.89 -1.64 6.64
C ALA A 83 6.18 -3.15 6.50
N SER A 84 6.43 -3.62 5.27
CA SER A 84 6.85 -5.01 5.05
C SER A 84 8.21 -5.28 5.68
N VAL A 85 9.19 -4.38 5.52
CA VAL A 85 10.50 -4.49 6.16
C VAL A 85 10.37 -4.54 7.67
N VAL A 86 9.60 -3.62 8.26
CA VAL A 86 9.34 -3.55 9.70
C VAL A 86 8.64 -4.80 10.24
N ALA A 87 7.74 -5.40 9.45
CA ALA A 87 7.02 -6.61 9.85
C ALA A 87 7.94 -7.84 9.96
N PHE A 88 8.98 -7.93 9.12
CA PHE A 88 9.90 -9.07 9.11
C PHE A 88 11.21 -8.83 9.87
N TYR A 89 11.65 -7.57 10.00
CA TYR A 89 12.94 -7.19 10.58
C TYR A 89 12.84 -5.86 11.35
N THR A 90 13.71 -5.69 12.35
CA THR A 90 13.88 -4.37 12.99
C THR A 90 14.46 -3.39 11.97
N SER A 91 13.73 -2.30 11.67
CA SER A 91 14.18 -1.32 10.68
C SER A 91 15.45 -0.62 11.17
N THR A 92 16.54 -0.77 10.40
CA THR A 92 17.80 -0.07 10.59
C THR A 92 17.92 1.05 9.56
N LEU A 93 18.76 2.06 9.81
CA LEU A 93 18.97 3.18 8.87
C LEU A 93 19.34 2.69 7.46
N PHE A 94 20.13 1.62 7.37
CA PHE A 94 20.48 0.99 6.10
C PHE A 94 19.26 0.35 5.43
N LEU A 95 18.45 -0.39 6.18
CA LEU A 95 17.22 -1.00 5.65
C LEU A 95 16.22 0.05 5.15
N THR A 96 15.99 1.13 5.91
CA THR A 96 15.14 2.25 5.47
C THR A 96 15.68 2.92 4.19
N TRP A 97 17.00 3.09 4.08
CA TRP A 97 17.58 3.62 2.84
C TRP A 97 17.37 2.66 1.66
N THR A 98 17.59 1.36 1.86
CA THR A 98 17.37 0.36 0.81
C THR A 98 15.90 0.23 0.39
N SER A 99 14.96 0.38 1.32
CA SER A 99 13.51 0.33 1.03
C SER A 99 13.08 1.54 0.20
N LEU A 100 13.62 2.74 0.50
CA LEU A 100 13.41 3.94 -0.31
C LEU A 100 13.94 3.73 -1.74
N ILE A 101 15.18 3.28 -1.90
CA ILE A 101 15.72 2.99 -3.24
C ILE A 101 14.87 1.95 -3.96
N CYS A 102 14.55 0.84 -3.30
CA CYS A 102 13.72 -0.23 -3.86
C CYS A 102 12.37 0.31 -4.35
N SER A 103 11.69 1.11 -3.52
CA SER A 103 10.38 1.68 -3.87
C SER A 103 10.44 2.59 -5.09
N GLY A 104 11.49 3.42 -5.22
CA GLY A 104 11.66 4.27 -6.39
C GLY A 104 12.07 3.48 -7.65
N VAL A 105 12.96 2.50 -7.52
CA VAL A 105 13.34 1.62 -8.64
C VAL A 105 12.12 0.85 -9.16
N VAL A 106 11.33 0.23 -8.28
CA VAL A 106 10.12 -0.48 -8.67
C VAL A 106 9.09 0.47 -9.30
N THR A 107 8.88 1.65 -8.72
CA THR A 107 7.99 2.67 -9.31
C THR A 107 8.45 3.08 -10.71
N TYR A 108 9.75 3.26 -10.91
CA TYR A 108 10.32 3.61 -12.21
C TYR A 108 10.17 2.48 -13.23
N LEU A 109 10.41 1.22 -12.84
CA LEU A 109 10.18 0.05 -13.69
C LEU A 109 8.71 -0.10 -14.07
N LEU A 110 7.79 0.08 -13.11
CA LEU A 110 6.34 0.10 -13.38
C LEU A 110 5.99 1.19 -14.39
N ARG A 111 6.53 2.40 -14.21
CA ARG A 111 6.35 3.50 -15.17
C ARG A 111 6.82 3.11 -16.57
N LEU A 112 8.00 2.51 -16.72
CA LEU A 112 8.49 2.05 -18.03
C LEU A 112 7.61 0.94 -18.62
N PHE A 113 7.15 0.00 -17.80
CA PHE A 113 6.28 -1.09 -18.22
C PHE A 113 4.94 -0.57 -18.76
N PHE A 114 4.28 0.34 -18.02
CA PHE A 114 3.01 0.90 -18.44
C PHE A 114 3.17 1.84 -19.65
N LEU A 115 4.18 2.71 -19.67
CA LEU A 115 4.39 3.63 -20.79
C LEU A 115 4.87 2.96 -22.08
N SER A 116 5.52 1.80 -21.99
CA SER A 116 5.95 1.03 -23.18
C SER A 116 4.79 0.28 -23.83
N ARG A 117 3.77 -0.10 -23.04
CA ARG A 117 2.51 -0.64 -23.57
C ARG A 117 1.67 0.50 -24.12
N SER A 118 1.60 0.60 -25.44
CA SER A 118 0.66 1.48 -26.14
C SER A 118 -0.77 0.99 -25.83
N CYS A 119 -1.33 1.44 -24.71
CA CYS A 119 -2.72 1.21 -24.35
C CYS A 119 -3.58 2.07 -25.27
N GLY A 120 -3.80 1.57 -26.49
CA GLY A 120 -4.80 2.04 -27.45
C GLY A 120 -4.81 3.54 -27.71
N SER A 121 -4.00 3.97 -28.68
CA SER A 121 -4.29 5.18 -29.46
C SER A 121 -5.56 4.94 -30.29
N GLU A 122 -6.72 5.05 -29.65
CA GLU A 122 -7.89 5.56 -30.35
C GLU A 122 -8.47 6.71 -29.55
N SER A 123 -8.41 7.88 -30.17
CA SER A 123 -9.24 9.03 -29.86
C SER A 123 -10.70 8.69 -30.10
N ILE A 124 -11.30 7.84 -29.26
CA ILE A 124 -12.75 7.66 -29.22
C ILE A 124 -13.32 8.84 -28.44
N ARG A 125 -13.55 9.92 -29.18
CA ARG A 125 -14.82 10.66 -29.24
C ARG A 125 -15.71 10.43 -28.01
N LYS A 126 -15.85 11.47 -27.18
CA LYS A 126 -16.95 11.67 -26.21
C LYS A 126 -18.21 10.94 -26.71
N GLY A 127 -18.61 9.84 -26.06
CA GLY A 127 -19.88 9.16 -26.38
C GLY A 127 -19.90 7.62 -26.32
N ARG A 128 -18.78 6.91 -26.15
CA ARG A 128 -18.81 5.44 -25.94
C ARG A 128 -18.41 5.08 -24.51
N GLY A 129 -19.25 4.26 -23.87
CA GLY A 129 -19.05 3.75 -22.52
C GLY A 129 -17.61 3.30 -22.32
N GLN A 130 -17.01 3.74 -21.22
CA GLN A 130 -15.66 3.37 -20.84
C GLN A 130 -15.65 1.85 -20.61
N TYR A 131 -15.13 1.10 -21.58
CA TYR A 131 -14.88 -0.32 -21.42
C TYR A 131 -13.64 -0.48 -20.54
N ILE A 132 -13.86 -0.54 -19.22
CA ILE A 132 -12.85 -1.01 -18.28
C ILE A 132 -12.48 -2.44 -18.74
N GLN A 133 -11.19 -2.72 -18.95
CA GLN A 133 -10.72 -4.06 -19.26
C GLN A 133 -10.96 -4.94 -18.03
N MET A 134 -12.10 -5.64 -18.03
CA MET A 134 -12.49 -6.54 -16.96
C MET A 134 -11.91 -7.92 -17.22
N PHE A 135 -11.32 -8.54 -16.18
CA PHE A 135 -10.97 -9.94 -16.21
C PHE A 135 -12.23 -10.81 -16.43
N PRO A 136 -12.11 -11.97 -17.12
CA PRO A 136 -13.23 -12.89 -17.24
C PRO A 136 -13.74 -13.29 -15.84
N ASN A 137 -15.04 -13.55 -15.71
CA ASN A 137 -15.58 -14.06 -14.45
C ASN A 137 -15.11 -15.50 -14.25
N ILE A 138 -14.33 -15.73 -13.20
CA ILE A 138 -13.79 -17.05 -12.85
C ILE A 138 -14.47 -17.48 -11.54
N PRO A 139 -15.58 -18.25 -11.58
CA PRO A 139 -16.40 -18.50 -10.41
C PRO A 139 -15.70 -19.32 -9.32
N TRP A 140 -14.74 -20.18 -9.70
CA TRP A 140 -13.95 -20.94 -8.71
C TRP A 140 -13.06 -20.04 -7.85
N LEU A 141 -12.65 -18.87 -8.35
CA LEU A 141 -11.83 -17.93 -7.59
C LEU A 141 -12.59 -17.34 -6.39
N SER A 142 -13.90 -17.10 -6.54
CA SER A 142 -14.77 -16.69 -5.43
C SER A 142 -14.89 -17.77 -4.37
N TRP A 143 -14.97 -19.05 -4.75
CA TRP A 143 -15.00 -20.17 -3.80
C TRP A 143 -13.69 -20.33 -3.03
N ILE A 144 -12.56 -20.16 -3.70
CA ILE A 144 -11.25 -20.15 -3.04
C ILE A 144 -11.16 -18.98 -2.05
N TYR A 145 -11.64 -17.80 -2.45
CA TYR A 145 -11.67 -16.64 -1.56
C TYR A 145 -12.51 -16.91 -0.31
N ILE A 146 -13.72 -17.46 -0.47
CA ILE A 146 -14.61 -17.79 0.66
C ILE A 146 -13.97 -18.84 1.57
N SER A 147 -13.36 -19.89 0.98
CA SER A 147 -12.65 -20.93 1.75
C SER A 147 -11.50 -20.33 2.56
N GLY A 148 -10.64 -19.53 1.93
CA GLY A 148 -9.53 -18.86 2.62
C GLY A 148 -10.01 -17.87 3.68
N TRP A 149 -11.13 -17.20 3.45
CA TRP A 149 -11.78 -16.34 4.44
C TRP A 149 -12.22 -17.12 5.67
N ILE A 150 -12.90 -18.26 5.49
CA ILE A 150 -13.33 -19.14 6.61
C ILE A 150 -12.12 -19.62 7.40
N VAL A 151 -11.07 -20.09 6.71
CA VAL A 151 -9.82 -20.52 7.36
C VAL A 151 -9.21 -19.39 8.18
N SER A 152 -9.20 -18.17 7.64
CA SER A 152 -8.68 -16.98 8.36
C SER A 152 -9.47 -16.72 9.63
N VAL A 153 -10.81 -16.75 9.56
CA VAL A 153 -11.69 -16.58 10.73
C VAL A 153 -11.41 -17.66 11.78
N CYS A 154 -11.30 -18.93 11.38
CA CYS A 154 -10.96 -20.02 12.29
C CYS A 154 -9.59 -19.83 12.97
N LEU A 155 -8.59 -19.31 12.25
CA LEU A 155 -7.27 -19.00 12.81
C LEU A 155 -7.34 -17.85 13.82
N PHE A 156 -8.14 -16.82 13.56
CA PHE A 156 -8.35 -15.73 14.51
C PHE A 156 -8.99 -16.22 15.81
N PHE A 157 -9.98 -17.11 15.74
CA PHE A 157 -10.60 -17.69 16.95
C PHE A 157 -9.71 -18.65 17.72
N ARG A 158 -8.64 -19.17 17.10
CA ARG A 158 -7.64 -20.02 17.78
C ARG A 158 -6.51 -19.22 18.42
N ALA A 159 -6.41 -17.93 18.14
CA ALA A 159 -5.41 -17.07 18.75
C ALA A 159 -5.78 -16.83 20.22
N HIS A 160 -5.14 -17.57 21.12
CA HIS A 160 -5.18 -17.32 22.55
C HIS A 160 -3.81 -16.79 22.95
N GLY A 161 -3.73 -15.53 23.37
CA GLY A 161 -2.47 -14.91 23.77
C GLY A 161 -2.68 -13.84 24.82
N ILE A 162 -2.10 -14.07 26.00
CA ILE A 162 -2.06 -13.13 27.12
C ILE A 162 -0.96 -12.06 26.88
N ASP A 163 -0.05 -12.32 25.92
CA ASP A 163 1.11 -11.49 25.57
C ASP A 163 0.80 -10.30 24.62
N THR A 164 -0.45 -9.82 24.64
CA THR A 164 -0.98 -8.84 23.67
C THR A 164 -0.60 -7.40 23.97
N LEU A 165 0.21 -7.17 25.01
CA LEU A 165 0.60 -5.84 25.46
C LEU A 165 1.50 -5.07 24.46
N PHE A 166 2.25 -5.76 23.60
CA PHE A 166 3.21 -5.11 22.68
C PHE A 166 2.74 -5.01 21.22
N SER A 167 2.03 -6.01 20.69
CA SER A 167 1.44 -5.93 19.35
C SER A 167 0.32 -6.96 19.15
N PRO A 168 -0.84 -6.57 18.60
CA PRO A 168 -1.91 -7.51 18.23
C PRO A 168 -1.45 -8.61 17.28
N TRP A 169 -0.40 -8.35 16.49
CA TRP A 169 0.06 -9.26 15.46
C TRP A 169 0.97 -10.36 15.99
N GLN A 170 1.49 -10.21 17.21
CA GLN A 170 2.38 -11.20 17.83
C GLN A 170 1.61 -12.37 18.46
N SER A 171 0.37 -12.14 18.93
CA SER A 171 -0.50 -13.20 19.46
C SER A 171 -1.20 -14.01 18.38
N LEU A 172 -1.25 -13.48 17.16
CA LEU A 172 -1.87 -14.12 16.01
C LEU A 172 -0.93 -15.16 15.40
N SER A 173 -1.52 -16.21 14.82
CA SER A 173 -0.76 -17.21 14.06
C SER A 173 0.05 -16.53 12.95
N ILE A 174 1.32 -16.93 12.79
CA ILE A 174 2.22 -16.43 11.73
C ILE A 174 1.63 -16.58 10.31
N TRP A 175 0.65 -17.47 10.14
CA TRP A 175 -0.04 -17.71 8.87
C TRP A 175 -1.11 -16.66 8.52
N ILE A 176 -1.59 -15.88 9.49
CA ILE A 176 -2.69 -14.93 9.25
C ILE A 176 -2.27 -13.80 8.31
N ALA A 177 -1.08 -13.23 8.48
CA ALA A 177 -0.61 -12.14 7.63
C ALA A 177 -0.39 -12.57 6.16
N PRO A 178 0.32 -13.67 5.86
CA PRO A 178 0.41 -14.20 4.49
C PRO A 178 -0.96 -14.52 3.89
N LEU A 179 -1.87 -15.11 4.67
CA LEU A 179 -3.20 -15.49 4.20
C LEU A 179 -4.05 -14.26 3.86
N LEU A 180 -4.02 -13.21 4.70
CA LEU A 180 -4.66 -11.93 4.43
C LEU A 180 -4.12 -11.30 3.14
N PHE A 181 -2.80 -11.31 2.95
CA PHE A 181 -2.18 -10.79 1.73
C PHE A 181 -2.67 -11.53 0.48
N VAL A 182 -2.67 -12.86 0.50
CA VAL A 182 -3.20 -13.68 -0.62
C VAL A 182 -4.67 -13.37 -0.87
N LEU A 183 -5.48 -13.26 0.18
CA LEU A 183 -6.90 -12.88 0.06
C LEU A 183 -7.08 -11.49 -0.52
N SER A 184 -6.27 -10.50 -0.15
CA SER A 184 -6.32 -9.15 -0.73
C SER A 184 -5.98 -9.15 -2.22
N VAL A 185 -4.99 -9.94 -2.64
CA VAL A 185 -4.64 -10.10 -4.07
C VAL A 185 -5.80 -10.74 -4.83
N VAL A 186 -6.35 -11.84 -4.31
CA VAL A 186 -7.50 -12.53 -4.92
C VAL A 186 -8.72 -11.60 -5.01
N LEU A 187 -9.01 -10.84 -3.95
CA LEU A 187 -10.08 -9.85 -3.93
C LEU A 187 -9.85 -8.75 -4.97
N GLY A 188 -8.60 -8.27 -5.12
CA GLY A 188 -8.24 -7.33 -6.17
C GLY A 188 -8.59 -7.86 -7.56
N PHE A 189 -8.24 -9.11 -7.87
CA PHE A 189 -8.66 -9.76 -9.12
C PHE A 189 -10.17 -9.85 -9.28
N LEU A 190 -10.90 -10.19 -8.21
CA LEU A 190 -12.37 -10.30 -8.22
C LEU A 190 -13.05 -8.94 -8.44
N ILE A 191 -12.54 -7.85 -7.86
CA ILE A 191 -13.05 -6.48 -8.05
C ILE A 191 -12.96 -6.06 -9.52
N PHE A 192 -11.87 -6.40 -10.20
CA PHE A 192 -11.67 -6.10 -11.62
C PHE A 192 -12.25 -7.15 -12.58
N SER A 193 -12.97 -8.16 -12.07
CA SER A 193 -13.62 -9.18 -12.89
C SER A 193 -15.05 -8.78 -13.30
N LYS A 194 -15.63 -9.47 -14.29
CA LYS A 194 -17.02 -9.26 -14.75
C LYS A 194 -18.10 -9.75 -13.76
N GLN A 195 -17.91 -9.58 -12.45
CA GLN A 195 -18.90 -9.97 -11.44
C GLN A 195 -19.97 -8.90 -11.22
N LYS A 196 -21.11 -9.33 -10.67
CA LYS A 196 -22.18 -8.40 -10.31
C LYS A 196 -21.69 -7.48 -9.18
N THR A 197 -21.99 -6.19 -9.27
CA THR A 197 -21.58 -5.19 -8.25
C THR A 197 -21.96 -5.60 -6.84
N THR A 198 -23.14 -6.21 -6.65
CA THR A 198 -23.59 -6.73 -5.35
C THR A 198 -22.66 -7.80 -4.78
N GLN A 199 -22.13 -8.70 -5.62
CA GLN A 199 -21.20 -9.75 -5.19
C GLN A 199 -19.87 -9.13 -4.76
N VAL A 200 -19.33 -8.21 -5.57
CA VAL A 200 -18.08 -7.49 -5.24
C VAL A 200 -18.23 -6.73 -3.93
N LEU A 201 -19.37 -6.07 -3.70
CA LEU A 201 -19.65 -5.37 -2.46
C LEU A 201 -19.69 -6.30 -1.25
N VAL A 202 -20.34 -7.47 -1.36
CA VAL A 202 -20.35 -8.48 -0.28
C VAL A 202 -18.93 -8.96 0.03
N LEU A 203 -18.12 -9.23 -1.00
CA LEU A 203 -16.73 -9.67 -0.81
C LEU A 203 -15.88 -8.59 -0.13
N LEU A 204 -16.07 -7.32 -0.50
CA LEU A 204 -15.44 -6.16 0.16
C LEU A 204 -15.86 -6.04 1.63
N LEU A 205 -17.16 -6.20 1.94
CA LEU A 205 -17.67 -6.19 3.31
C LEU A 205 -17.09 -7.34 4.13
N MET A 206 -17.04 -8.54 3.58
CA MET A 206 -16.40 -9.70 4.22
C MET A 206 -14.91 -9.45 4.48
N HIS A 207 -14.19 -8.84 3.53
CA HIS A 207 -12.78 -8.52 3.70
C HIS A 207 -12.56 -7.45 4.77
N SER A 208 -13.37 -6.39 4.74
CA SER A 208 -13.36 -5.34 5.76
C SER A 208 -13.61 -5.95 7.14
N PHE A 209 -14.62 -6.81 7.28
CA PHE A 209 -14.88 -7.51 8.53
C PHE A 209 -13.66 -8.32 9.01
N LEU A 210 -13.02 -9.06 8.11
CA LEU A 210 -11.81 -9.83 8.45
C LEU A 210 -10.65 -8.93 8.91
N LEU A 211 -10.45 -7.80 8.25
CA LEU A 211 -9.46 -6.78 8.62
C LEU A 211 -9.79 -6.06 9.93
N HIS A 212 -11.03 -6.12 10.43
CA HIS A 212 -11.39 -5.56 11.74
C HIS A 212 -11.48 -6.63 12.83
N LEU A 213 -11.57 -7.90 12.46
CA LEU A 213 -11.70 -9.04 13.38
C LEU A 213 -10.49 -9.17 14.31
N TYR A 214 -9.31 -8.68 13.91
CA TYR A 214 -8.14 -8.66 14.79
C TYR A 214 -8.40 -7.83 16.04
N LEU A 215 -9.16 -6.74 15.98
CA LEU A 215 -9.35 -5.83 17.12
C LEU A 215 -9.99 -6.52 18.35
N PRO A 216 -11.17 -7.16 18.25
CA PRO A 216 -11.80 -7.82 19.39
C PRO A 216 -11.16 -9.16 19.77
N LEU A 217 -10.46 -9.84 18.85
CA LEU A 217 -9.94 -11.19 19.11
C LEU A 217 -8.48 -11.22 19.55
N SER A 218 -7.71 -10.18 19.24
CA SER A 218 -6.32 -10.07 19.71
C SER A 218 -6.21 -9.44 21.09
N HIS A 219 -7.30 -8.96 21.71
CA HIS A 219 -7.23 -8.33 23.03
C HIS A 219 -8.38 -8.79 23.91
N GLU A 220 -8.06 -9.17 25.15
CA GLU A 220 -9.07 -9.43 26.17
C GLU A 220 -9.77 -8.15 26.64
N LEU A 221 -9.09 -7.00 26.50
CA LEU A 221 -9.59 -5.68 26.89
C LEU A 221 -10.14 -4.91 25.67
N PRO A 222 -11.20 -4.11 25.86
CA PRO A 222 -11.80 -3.36 24.75
C PRO A 222 -10.81 -2.38 24.12
N TRP A 223 -10.78 -2.33 22.79
CA TRP A 223 -9.86 -1.49 22.05
C TRP A 223 -10.41 -0.08 21.85
N GLY A 224 -9.61 0.92 22.22
CA GLY A 224 -9.91 2.33 22.00
C GLY A 224 -9.02 3.18 22.90
N GLY A 225 -8.55 4.33 22.40
CA GLY A 225 -7.68 5.22 23.17
C GLY A 225 -8.26 5.64 24.53
N ASP A 226 -9.58 5.57 24.67
CA ASP A 226 -10.29 5.84 25.92
C ASP A 226 -10.13 4.72 26.96
N VAL A 227 -10.16 3.45 26.53
CA VAL A 227 -9.97 2.30 27.43
C VAL A 227 -8.55 2.27 27.98
N TRP A 228 -7.54 2.55 27.14
CA TRP A 228 -6.15 2.67 27.58
C TRP A 228 -5.96 3.78 28.62
N ARG A 229 -6.70 4.89 28.49
CA ARG A 229 -6.72 5.96 29.50
C ARG A 229 -7.35 5.48 30.80
N HIS A 230 -8.46 4.75 30.74
CA HIS A 230 -9.09 4.18 31.94
C HIS A 230 -8.19 3.19 32.68
N ILE A 231 -7.56 2.24 31.97
CA ILE A 231 -6.62 1.28 32.57
C ILE A 231 -5.41 1.99 33.19
N ALA A 232 -4.87 3.01 32.49
CA ALA A 232 -3.77 3.83 33.02
C ALA A 232 -4.15 4.61 34.28
N VAL A 233 -5.42 5.04 34.41
CA VAL A 233 -5.94 5.69 35.61
C VAL A 233 -6.16 4.66 36.73
N GLU A 234 -6.75 3.51 36.44
CA GLU A 234 -6.98 2.43 37.43
C GLU A 234 -5.67 1.90 38.02
N SER A 235 -4.67 1.64 37.18
CA SER A 235 -3.33 1.22 37.61
C SER A 235 -2.62 2.25 38.50
N ARG A 236 -2.89 3.54 38.33
CA ARG A 236 -2.36 4.61 39.20
C ARG A 236 -3.10 4.72 40.54
N LEU A 237 -4.37 4.35 40.58
CA LEU A 237 -5.19 4.41 41.80
C LEU A 237 -5.02 3.17 42.69
N THR A 238 -4.51 2.07 42.12
CA THR A 238 -4.32 0.78 42.82
C THR A 238 -2.88 0.56 43.32
N GLN A 239 -1.95 1.47 43.00
CA GLN A 239 -0.61 1.58 43.59
C GLN A 239 -0.60 2.56 44.74
#